data_AF-A0A927N5N4-F1
#
_entry.id   AF-A0A927N5N4-F1
#
_cell.length_a   1.000
_cell.length_b   1.000
_cell.length_c   1.000
_cell.angle_alpha   90.00
_cell.angle_beta   90.00
_cell.angle_gamma   90.00
#
_symmetry.space_group_name_H-M   'P 1'
#
loop_
_entity.id
_entity.type
_entity.pdbx_description
1 polymer ?
#
loop_
_entity_poly.entity_id
_entity_poly.type
_entity_poly.pdbx_seq_one_letter_code
_entity_poly.pdbx_strand_id
1 'polypeptide(L)'
;MTTRPEPEPGRPDQGLDAIMSERRLLLNLAYRLLGSLAEAEDVVQETYTRWYAQSRQQQDAITSPGAWLTTVTSRICLTLLGSARARRETYVGEWIPEPLPERSEWIAGRPSDSTIDPADRVTLDESVNMAFLVLLESIRPNASRSSCTTSSATPSPK
;
A
#
# COMPACT_ATOMS: atom_id res chain seq x y z
N MET A 1 35.12 -4.46 51.16
CA MET A 1 34.77 -5.35 50.05
C MET A 1 33.27 -5.16 49.80
N THR A 2 32.90 -4.07 49.12
CA THR A 2 31.51 -3.70 48.88
C THR A 2 31.40 -3.45 47.39
N THR A 3 30.96 -4.48 46.66
CA THR A 3 30.58 -4.37 45.26
C THR A 3 29.26 -3.62 45.21
N ARG A 4 29.30 -2.39 44.68
CA ARG A 4 28.10 -1.64 44.31
C ARG A 4 27.35 -2.46 43.26
N PRO A 5 26.04 -2.74 43.42
CA PRO A 5 25.28 -3.38 42.35
C PRO A 5 25.32 -2.47 41.12
N GLU A 6 25.78 -3.00 39.99
CA GLU A 6 25.71 -2.30 38.72
C GLU A 6 24.23 -2.05 38.36
N PRO A 7 23.87 -0.89 37.81
CA PRO A 7 22.53 -0.68 37.28
C PRO A 7 22.39 -1.56 36.02
N GLU A 8 21.66 -2.67 36.15
CA GLU A 8 21.18 -3.46 35.02
C GLU A 8 20.55 -2.51 33.97
N PRO A 9 21.13 -2.40 32.76
CA PRO A 9 20.54 -1.57 31.73
C PRO A 9 19.26 -2.27 31.27
N GLY A 10 18.12 -1.84 31.82
CA GLY A 10 16.81 -2.09 31.22
C GLY A 10 16.88 -1.61 29.77
N ARG A 11 17.04 -2.58 28.87
CA ARG A 11 17.74 -2.42 27.59
C ARG A 11 16.93 -1.52 26.64
N PRO A 12 17.37 -0.27 26.36
CA PRO A 12 16.68 0.60 25.40
C PRO A 12 16.58 -0.05 24.01
N ASP A 13 17.49 -0.98 23.71
CA ASP A 13 17.57 -1.70 22.43
C ASP A 13 16.31 -2.55 22.14
N GLN A 14 15.61 -3.10 23.15
CA GLN A 14 14.41 -3.92 22.89
C GLN A 14 13.27 -3.13 22.25
N GLY A 15 13.08 -1.88 22.66
CA GLY A 15 12.10 -0.99 22.04
C GLY A 15 12.51 -0.62 20.62
N LEU A 16 13.80 -0.36 20.41
CA LEU A 16 14.36 -0.05 19.10
C LEU A 16 14.21 -1.23 18.13
N ASP A 17 14.53 -2.44 18.55
CA ASP A 17 14.40 -3.66 17.74
C ASP A 17 12.95 -3.91 17.32
N ALA A 18 12.00 -3.73 18.24
CA ALA A 18 10.58 -3.84 17.93
C ALA A 18 10.14 -2.80 16.89
N ILE A 19 10.56 -1.54 17.03
CA ILE A 19 10.23 -0.44 16.12
C ILE A 19 10.90 -0.62 14.74
N MET A 20 12.14 -1.11 14.72
CA MET A 20 12.88 -1.39 13.49
C MET A 20 12.32 -2.60 12.74
N SER A 21 11.75 -3.57 13.45
CA SER A 21 11.08 -4.73 12.83
C SER A 21 9.86 -4.33 11.99
N GLU A 22 9.20 -3.21 12.34
CA GLU A 22 8.04 -2.66 11.63
C GLU A 22 8.39 -1.96 10.32
N ARG A 23 9.69 -1.67 10.05
CA ARG A 23 10.11 -0.89 8.88
C ARG A 23 9.57 -1.45 7.57
N ARG A 24 9.63 -2.78 7.41
CA ARG A 24 9.12 -3.47 6.22
C ARG A 24 7.60 -3.30 6.07
N LEU A 25 6.86 -3.37 7.16
CA LEU A 25 5.41 -3.21 7.14
C LEU A 25 5.04 -1.78 6.73
N LEU A 26 5.66 -0.78 7.35
CA LEU A 26 5.38 0.63 7.09
C LEU A 26 5.75 1.02 5.65
N LEU A 27 6.88 0.52 5.14
CA LEU A 27 7.32 0.76 3.76
C LEU A 27 6.34 0.14 2.76
N ASN A 28 5.89 -1.11 2.98
CA ASN A 28 4.88 -1.74 2.14
C ASN A 28 3.54 -0.98 2.17
N LEU A 29 3.13 -0.50 3.34
CA LEU A 29 1.91 0.31 3.49
C LEU A 29 2.01 1.62 2.72
N ALA A 30 3.09 2.38 2.93
CA ALA A 30 3.29 3.66 2.27
C ALA A 30 3.42 3.48 0.75
N TYR A 31 4.13 2.45 0.30
CA TYR A 31 4.28 2.12 -1.12
C TYR A 31 2.93 1.78 -1.77
N ARG A 32 2.06 1.02 -1.12
CA ARG A 32 0.71 0.73 -1.64
C ARG A 32 -0.19 1.96 -1.72
N LEU A 33 0.04 2.97 -0.89
CA LEU A 33 -0.74 4.21 -0.89
C LEU A 33 -0.23 5.25 -1.90
N LEU A 34 1.09 5.38 -2.04
CA LEU A 34 1.73 6.42 -2.85
C LEU A 34 2.13 5.93 -4.25
N GLY A 35 2.44 4.64 -4.40
CA GLY A 35 2.91 4.05 -5.66
C GLY A 35 4.38 4.35 -6.00
N SER A 36 5.08 5.09 -5.15
CA SER A 36 6.50 5.45 -5.31
C SER A 36 7.34 4.89 -4.16
N LEU A 37 8.45 4.20 -4.47
CA LEU A 37 9.38 3.72 -3.44
C LEU A 37 10.02 4.91 -2.70
N ALA A 38 10.49 5.91 -3.46
CA ALA A 38 11.20 7.05 -2.88
C ALA A 38 10.32 7.79 -1.87
N GLU A 39 9.08 8.10 -2.24
CA GLU A 39 8.14 8.75 -1.32
C GLU A 39 7.78 7.86 -0.14
N ALA A 40 7.66 6.53 -0.34
CA ALA A 40 7.41 5.60 0.74
C ALA A 40 8.56 5.55 1.76
N GLU A 41 9.81 5.55 1.29
CA GLU A 41 10.99 5.62 2.15
C GLU A 41 11.03 6.93 2.93
N ASP A 42 10.79 8.07 2.27
CA ASP A 42 10.76 9.37 2.92
C ASP A 42 9.69 9.43 4.02
N VAL A 43 8.50 8.90 3.77
CA VAL A 43 7.44 8.85 4.79
C VAL A 43 7.84 7.98 5.99
N VAL A 44 8.48 6.84 5.76
CA VAL A 44 8.95 5.97 6.84
C VAL A 44 10.04 6.67 7.66
N GLN A 45 10.98 7.35 7.01
CA GLN A 45 12.02 8.14 7.68
C GLN A 45 11.43 9.27 8.52
N GLU A 46 10.47 10.02 7.96
CA GLU A 46 9.74 11.07 8.68
C GLU A 46 8.97 10.51 9.88
N THR A 47 8.35 9.33 9.73
CA THR A 47 7.63 8.65 10.82
C THR A 47 8.58 8.33 11.98
N TYR A 48 9.74 7.75 11.69
CA TYR A 48 10.74 7.46 12.74
C TYR A 48 11.32 8.72 13.34
N THR A 49 11.57 9.75 12.54
CA THR A 49 12.04 11.05 13.04
C THR A 49 11.06 11.63 14.06
N ARG A 50 9.75 11.55 13.79
CA ARG A 50 8.71 11.97 14.74
C ARG A 50 8.70 11.13 16.00
N TRP A 51 8.86 9.82 15.90
CA TRP A 51 8.94 8.93 17.07
C TRP A 51 10.12 9.31 17.97
N TYR A 52 11.31 9.48 17.39
CA TYR A 52 12.52 9.81 18.15
C TYR A 52 12.56 11.25 18.67
N ALA A 53 11.80 12.17 18.06
CA ALA A 53 11.64 13.52 18.56
C ALA A 53 10.77 13.58 19.84
N GLN A 54 10.00 12.54 20.15
CA GLN A 54 9.19 12.48 21.36
C GLN A 54 10.04 12.22 22.61
N SER A 55 9.61 12.76 23.75
CA SER A 55 10.24 12.44 25.03
C SER A 55 9.93 11.00 25.45
N ARG A 56 10.79 10.40 26.28
CA ARG A 56 10.57 9.04 26.82
C ARG A 56 9.20 8.88 27.50
N GLN A 57 8.78 9.88 28.27
CA GLN A 57 7.46 9.88 28.91
C GLN A 57 6.30 9.84 27.89
N GLN A 58 6.46 10.50 26.74
CA GLN A 58 5.46 10.46 25.67
C GLN A 58 5.46 9.11 24.95
N GLN A 59 6.63 8.50 24.76
CA GLN A 59 6.74 7.15 24.19
C GLN A 59 6.14 6.09 25.13
N ASP A 60 6.41 6.18 26.43
CA ASP A 60 5.89 5.25 27.45
C ASP A 60 4.37 5.38 27.62
N ALA A 61 3.80 6.56 27.34
CA ALA A 61 2.35 6.76 27.31
C ALA A 61 1.67 6.07 26.11
N ILE A 62 2.42 5.68 25.08
CA ILE A 62 1.88 4.98 23.89
C ILE A 62 1.79 3.49 24.19
N THR A 63 0.56 3.00 24.36
CA THR A 63 0.29 1.58 24.66
C THR A 63 0.76 0.63 23.56
N SER A 64 0.72 1.05 22.29
CA SER A 64 1.13 0.24 21.14
C SER A 64 1.95 1.07 20.15
N PRO A 65 3.28 0.94 20.15
CA PRO A 65 4.16 1.63 19.20
C PRO A 65 3.84 1.32 17.74
N GLY A 66 3.56 0.06 17.40
CA GLY A 66 3.24 -0.35 16.03
C GLY A 66 1.95 0.29 15.50
N ALA A 67 0.91 0.40 16.35
CA ALA A 67 -0.32 1.09 15.98
C ALA A 67 -0.11 2.59 15.78
N TRP A 68 0.71 3.22 16.63
CA TRP A 68 1.07 4.63 16.48
C TRP A 68 1.83 4.88 15.18
N LEU A 69 2.86 4.07 14.89
CA LEU A 69 3.66 4.19 13.66
C LEU A 69 2.79 4.07 12.42
N THR A 70 1.94 3.04 12.35
CA THR A 70 1.05 2.81 11.22
C THR A 70 0.07 3.97 11.01
N THR A 71 -0.44 4.54 12.10
CA THR A 71 -1.35 5.69 12.07
C THR A 71 -0.65 6.93 11.54
N VAL A 72 0.56 7.22 12.03
CA VAL A 72 1.35 8.38 11.62
C VAL A 72 1.76 8.26 10.15
N THR A 73 2.29 7.11 9.73
CA THR A 73 2.63 6.82 8.32
C THR A 73 1.41 7.04 7.41
N SER A 74 0.26 6.45 7.74
CA SER A 74 -0.98 6.61 6.96
C SER A 74 -1.41 8.07 6.86
N ARG A 75 -1.31 8.83 7.95
CA ARG A 75 -1.67 10.25 7.96
C ARG A 75 -0.76 11.10 7.08
N ILE A 76 0.54 10.82 7.07
CA ILE A 76 1.49 11.51 6.20
C ILE A 76 1.17 11.18 4.73
N CYS A 77 0.97 9.90 4.39
CA CYS A 77 0.58 9.49 3.03
C CYS A 77 -0.69 10.21 2.55
N LEU A 78 -1.74 10.26 3.37
CA LEU A 78 -2.98 10.97 3.02
C LEU A 78 -2.77 12.47 2.84
N THR A 79 -1.87 13.07 3.62
CA THR A 79 -1.51 14.49 3.47
C THR A 79 -0.81 14.75 2.13
N LEU A 80 0.12 13.88 1.72
CA LEU A 80 0.82 13.97 0.43
C LEU A 80 -0.14 13.77 -0.75
N LEU A 81 -1.04 12.79 -0.68
CA LEU A 81 -2.06 12.59 -1.71
C LEU A 81 -3.02 13.80 -1.81
N GLY A 82 -3.40 14.36 -0.66
CA GLY A 82 -4.22 15.58 -0.60
C GLY A 82 -3.53 16.80 -1.20
N SER A 83 -2.24 17.00 -0.93
CA SER A 83 -1.47 18.12 -1.48
C SER A 83 -1.24 17.98 -2.99
N ALA A 84 -0.99 16.75 -3.47
CA ALA A 84 -0.90 16.46 -4.90
C ALA A 84 -2.21 16.73 -5.64
N ARG A 85 -3.36 16.42 -5.02
CA ARG A 85 -4.69 16.76 -5.55
C ARG A 85 -4.93 18.26 -5.57
N ALA A 86 -4.62 18.97 -4.48
CA ALA A 86 -4.75 20.42 -4.40
C ALA A 86 -3.86 21.15 -5.43
N ARG A 87 -2.66 20.64 -5.71
CA ARG A 87 -1.80 21.16 -6.80
C ARG A 87 -2.46 21.03 -8.17
N ARG A 88 -3.13 19.91 -8.47
CA ARG A 88 -3.86 19.72 -9.74
C ARG A 88 -5.06 20.65 -9.87
N GLU A 89 -5.70 20.98 -8.76
CA GLU A 89 -6.86 21.89 -8.74
C GLU A 89 -6.47 23.38 -8.81
N THR A 90 -5.22 23.72 -8.45
CA THR A 90 -4.72 25.11 -8.43
C THR A 90 -3.87 25.47 -9.67
N TYR A 91 -3.55 24.51 -10.54
CA TYR A 91 -2.71 24.75 -11.72
C TYR A 91 -3.54 25.00 -12.98
N VAL A 92 -3.49 26.22 -13.49
CA VAL A 92 -3.85 26.56 -14.87
C VAL A 92 -2.69 26.11 -15.78
N GLY A 93 -2.68 24.85 -16.20
CA GLY A 93 -1.68 24.29 -17.12
C GLY A 93 -1.75 22.76 -17.24
N GLU A 94 -1.49 22.24 -18.44
CA GLU A 94 -1.64 20.82 -18.82
C GLU A 94 -0.65 19.91 -18.08
N TRP A 95 -1.15 19.06 -17.19
CA TRP A 95 -0.37 18.11 -16.41
C TRP A 95 -0.01 16.87 -17.26
N ILE A 96 1.28 16.56 -17.38
CA ILE A 96 1.79 15.30 -17.94
C ILE A 96 2.34 14.44 -16.78
N PRO A 97 1.78 13.24 -16.50
CA PRO A 97 2.34 12.33 -15.51
C PRO A 97 3.61 11.63 -16.02
N GLU A 98 4.58 11.42 -15.11
CA GLU A 98 5.81 10.66 -15.41
C GLU A 98 5.50 9.17 -15.66
N PRO A 99 6.19 8.53 -16.63
CA PRO A 99 5.99 7.13 -16.98
C PRO A 99 6.49 6.21 -15.86
N LEU A 100 5.62 5.30 -15.41
CA LEU A 100 5.90 4.31 -14.38
C LEU A 100 6.95 3.30 -14.85
N PRO A 101 7.98 2.97 -14.05
CA PRO A 101 8.81 1.79 -14.26
C PRO A 101 7.96 0.52 -14.18
N GLU A 102 8.23 -0.44 -15.06
CA GLU A 102 7.44 -1.65 -15.23
C GLU A 102 7.39 -2.51 -13.96
N ARG A 103 6.23 -3.13 -13.73
CA ARG A 103 5.86 -3.98 -12.57
C ARG A 103 6.78 -5.20 -12.34
N SER A 104 7.72 -5.47 -13.24
CA SER A 104 8.44 -6.75 -13.34
C SER A 104 9.65 -6.86 -12.41
N GLU A 105 10.15 -5.76 -11.85
CA GLU A 105 11.43 -5.76 -11.12
C GLU A 105 11.29 -6.21 -9.64
N TRP A 106 10.09 -6.23 -9.07
CA TRP A 106 9.91 -6.36 -7.61
C TRP A 106 9.30 -7.67 -7.11
N ILE A 107 8.88 -8.58 -7.99
CA ILE A 107 8.44 -9.93 -7.55
C ILE A 107 9.66 -10.82 -7.19
N ALA A 108 10.90 -10.31 -7.27
CA ALA A 108 12.12 -11.05 -6.96
C ALA A 108 12.51 -11.05 -5.46
N GLY A 109 11.64 -10.59 -4.55
CA GLY A 109 11.93 -10.46 -3.12
C GLY A 109 11.52 -11.64 -2.22
N ARG A 110 11.16 -12.82 -2.76
CA ARG A 110 10.92 -14.02 -1.95
C ARG A 110 12.17 -14.91 -2.01
N PRO A 111 12.80 -15.31 -0.89
CA PRO A 111 13.71 -16.45 -0.91
C PRO A 111 12.83 -17.69 -1.02
N SER A 112 12.38 -18.00 -2.23
CA SER A 112 11.72 -19.27 -2.53
C SER A 112 12.80 -20.17 -3.11
N ASP A 113 13.26 -21.10 -2.27
CA ASP A 113 13.89 -22.33 -2.71
C ASP A 113 12.99 -23.00 -3.74
N SER A 114 13.32 -22.84 -5.04
CA SER A 114 12.79 -23.61 -6.16
C SER A 114 13.37 -23.04 -7.46
N THR A 115 14.08 -23.88 -8.19
CA THR A 115 14.71 -23.70 -9.50
C THR A 115 13.72 -23.40 -10.63
N ILE A 116 13.01 -22.27 -10.56
CA ILE A 116 12.11 -21.82 -11.63
C ILE A 116 12.90 -20.91 -12.57
N ASP A 117 13.05 -21.34 -13.82
CA ASP A 117 13.73 -20.62 -14.89
C ASP A 117 13.11 -19.22 -15.06
N PRO A 118 13.88 -18.12 -15.19
CA PRO A 118 13.33 -16.82 -15.57
C PRO A 118 12.39 -16.88 -16.78
N ALA A 119 12.59 -17.81 -17.72
CA ALA A 119 11.67 -18.03 -18.84
C ALA A 119 10.26 -18.45 -18.40
N ASP A 120 10.14 -19.23 -17.33
CA ASP A 120 8.85 -19.66 -16.78
C ASP A 120 8.10 -18.51 -16.10
N ARG A 121 8.84 -17.55 -15.50
CA ARG A 121 8.25 -16.36 -14.87
C ARG A 121 7.60 -15.42 -15.89
N VAL A 122 8.28 -15.19 -17.01
CA VAL A 122 7.75 -14.37 -18.13
C VAL A 122 6.53 -15.04 -18.75
N THR A 123 6.59 -16.36 -18.95
CA THR A 123 5.48 -17.14 -19.49
C THR A 123 4.25 -17.12 -18.57
N LEU A 124 4.46 -17.19 -17.25
CA LEU A 124 3.38 -17.12 -16.29
C LEU A 124 2.70 -15.74 -16.27
N ASP A 125 3.48 -14.65 -16.32
CA ASP A 125 2.93 -13.28 -16.33
C ASP A 125 2.09 -13.02 -17.59
N GLU A 126 2.58 -13.45 -18.76
CA GLU A 126 1.84 -13.40 -20.03
C GLU A 126 0.52 -14.20 -19.94
N SER A 127 0.55 -15.40 -19.34
CA SER A 127 -0.64 -16.24 -19.18
C SER A 127 -1.71 -15.61 -18.27
N VAL A 128 -1.28 -14.94 -17.19
CA VAL A 128 -2.17 -14.26 -16.24
C VAL A 128 -2.75 -13.00 -16.86
N ASN A 129 -1.94 -12.22 -17.60
CA ASN A 129 -2.40 -11.04 -18.30
C ASN A 129 -3.42 -11.38 -19.39
N MET A 130 -3.17 -12.43 -20.18
CA MET A 130 -4.12 -12.92 -21.18
C MET A 130 -5.40 -13.47 -20.53
N ALA A 131 -5.29 -14.22 -19.44
CA ALA A 131 -6.47 -14.70 -18.70
C ALA A 131 -7.32 -13.56 -18.14
N PHE A 132 -6.70 -12.47 -17.68
CA PHE A 132 -7.40 -11.29 -17.19
C PHE A 132 -8.11 -10.54 -18.33
N LEU A 133 -7.46 -10.37 -19.49
CA LEU A 133 -8.09 -9.75 -20.66
C LEU A 133 -9.28 -10.58 -21.18
N VAL A 134 -9.17 -11.91 -21.19
CA VAL A 134 -10.26 -12.82 -21.54
C VAL A 134 -11.40 -12.74 -20.51
N LEU A 135 -11.08 -12.64 -19.22
CA LEU A 135 -12.09 -12.47 -18.17
C LEU A 135 -12.84 -11.14 -18.34
N LEU A 136 -12.13 -10.04 -18.60
CA LEU A 136 -12.75 -8.74 -18.87
C LEU A 136 -13.63 -8.78 -20.13
N GLU A 137 -13.22 -9.52 -21.16
CA GLU A 137 -14.04 -9.73 -22.35
C GLU A 137 -15.31 -10.53 -22.04
N SER A 138 -15.22 -11.56 -21.20
CA SER A 138 -16.39 -12.34 -20.77
C SER A 138 -17.36 -11.57 -19.87
N ILE A 139 -16.90 -10.50 -19.23
CA ILE A 139 -17.72 -9.62 -18.38
C ILE A 139 -18.36 -8.48 -19.19
N ARG A 140 -17.98 -8.24 -20.46
CA ARG A 140 -18.78 -7.35 -21.33
C ARG A 140 -20.13 -8.01 -21.57
N PRO A 141 -21.24 -7.46 -21.06
CA PRO A 141 -22.53 -8.11 -21.16
C PRO A 141 -22.95 -8.09 -22.62
N ASN A 142 -22.85 -9.24 -23.28
CA ASN A 142 -23.64 -9.47 -24.47
C ASN A 142 -25.10 -9.31 -24.07
N ALA A 143 -25.79 -8.47 -24.84
CA ALA A 143 -27.18 -8.16 -24.64
C ALA A 143 -28.04 -9.44 -24.72
N SER A 144 -28.37 -10.03 -23.58
CA SER A 144 -29.57 -10.85 -23.42
C SER A 144 -30.61 -10.04 -22.66
N ARG A 145 -31.17 -9.02 -23.33
CA ARG A 145 -32.51 -8.56 -22.95
C ARG A 145 -33.47 -9.64 -23.42
N SER A 146 -33.75 -10.55 -22.51
CA SER A 146 -34.88 -11.47 -22.56
C SER A 146 -36.14 -10.71 -22.98
N SER A 147 -36.72 -11.13 -24.08
CA SER A 147 -38.04 -10.76 -24.57
C SER A 147 -39.10 -11.18 -23.54
N CYS A 148 -39.39 -10.30 -22.58
CA CYS A 148 -40.64 -10.39 -21.83
C CYS A 148 -41.76 -9.89 -22.74
N THR A 149 -42.46 -10.86 -23.33
CA THR A 149 -43.77 -10.69 -23.94
C THR A 149 -44.75 -10.22 -22.87
N THR A 150 -45.24 -8.99 -22.93
CA THR A 150 -46.44 -8.58 -22.19
C THR A 150 -47.58 -8.45 -23.18
N SER A 151 -48.31 -9.55 -23.29
CA SER A 151 -49.70 -9.60 -23.71
C SER A 151 -50.54 -8.73 -22.79
N SER A 152 -51.22 -7.73 -23.34
CA SER A 152 -52.47 -7.23 -22.76
C SER A 152 -53.35 -6.68 -23.87
N ALA A 153 -54.34 -7.50 -24.23
CA ALA A 153 -55.55 -7.09 -24.92
C ALA A 153 -56.32 -6.07 -24.08
N THR A 154 -56.91 -5.08 -24.74
CA THR A 154 -58.01 -4.30 -24.18
C THR A 154 -59.04 -4.06 -25.29
N PRO A 155 -60.32 -4.38 -25.06
CA PRO A 155 -61.35 -4.32 -26.09
C PRO A 155 -61.93 -2.91 -26.24
N SER A 156 -62.22 -2.54 -27.49
CA SER A 156 -63.12 -1.44 -27.84
C SER A 156 -64.54 -1.67 -27.29
N PRO A 157 -65.25 -0.58 -26.95
CA PRO A 157 -66.65 -0.54 -27.33
C PRO A 157 -67.13 0.84 -27.85
N LYS A 158 -67.94 0.75 -28.91
CA LYS A 158 -68.87 1.71 -29.54
C LYS A 158 -68.31 2.87 -30.35
#